data_AF-A0A0V1H7K5-F1
#
_entry.id   AF-A0A0V1H7K5-F1
#
_cell.length_a   1.000
_cell.length_b   1.000
_cell.length_c   1.000
_cell.angle_alpha   90.00
_cell.angle_beta   90.00
_cell.angle_gamma   90.00
#
_symmetry.space_group_name_H-M   'P 1'
#
loop_
_entity.id
_entity.type
_entity.pdbx_description
1 polymer ?
#
loop_
_entity_poly.entity_id
_entity_poly.type
_entity_poly.pdbx_seq_one_letter_code
_entity_poly.pdbx_strand_id
1 'polypeptide(L)'
;LLSSCYLSNRFPECLHSFKAGKSCFEMKSKNSEWELQFIAENTLVTSTLIRKELSFLNQMDIFGSAINALKPTVDDDVIDRANYFYTPSLLLLFALIISTRQWIGQPIECWVPAEFKYAWEEYTENFCYIQDTYWLPLNDTIPGRSEHGHKHISYYQWVPFILGVQALFFGAPFALWRVCNFRSGFNIETIVSVARESALKEPWDDESSQTSIIAAFLCEVLQLKRNFETYGGSAGRNNWLNEKLLNNGSFLTFAYTIVKLLYVINCSFQLLFMQIVLATGRQWMPNIFLRLLSGTGWETTGVFPRVTMCDFEVRVLGNLNRYTVQCVLMINMVNEKIFLLVWCWTVVLTCINSMHFVYWLYRNLVRRSRREYIKKLVNASHVSSSPESEPELPGDVEKFADHFLRADGILVIEKVAYHAGQVIASRLTRRLFLDYILLHKRKCKIEEPISNKTPANEPNAEQENSHSFKDDGIKLSDPVGEPLITPMIVVPLPWRCDRLSKQMNKLKIPAIYSTVSI
;
A
#
# COMPACT_ATOMS: atom_id res chain seq x y z
N LEU A 1 1.46 -59.33 5.61
CA LEU A 1 0.72 -60.53 5.14
C LEU A 1 -0.54 -60.83 5.97
N LEU A 2 -0.51 -60.78 7.32
CA LEU A 2 -1.73 -61.01 8.14
C LEU A 2 -2.68 -59.80 8.29
N SER A 3 -2.24 -58.58 7.98
CA SER A 3 -3.14 -57.39 7.94
C SER A 3 -3.90 -57.24 6.60
N SER A 4 -3.43 -57.89 5.54
CA SER A 4 -4.01 -57.75 4.18
C SER A 4 -5.22 -58.63 3.91
N CYS A 5 -5.51 -59.61 4.78
CA CYS A 5 -6.64 -60.53 4.58
C CYS A 5 -7.97 -60.02 5.19
N TYR A 6 -7.96 -58.92 5.95
CA TYR A 6 -9.16 -58.46 6.66
C TYR A 6 -10.08 -57.58 5.80
N LEU A 7 -9.62 -57.12 4.63
CA LEU A 7 -10.35 -56.20 3.75
C LEU A 7 -10.96 -56.85 2.49
N SER A 8 -10.65 -58.12 2.22
CA SER A 8 -11.23 -58.85 1.10
C SER A 8 -12.18 -59.91 1.62
N ASN A 9 -13.48 -59.63 1.53
CA ASN A 9 -14.61 -60.49 1.95
C ASN A 9 -14.73 -61.81 1.14
N ARG A 10 -13.62 -62.51 0.87
CA ARG A 10 -13.57 -63.82 0.20
C ARG A 10 -12.78 -64.82 1.03
N PHE A 11 -13.30 -65.13 2.21
CA PHE A 11 -12.79 -66.23 3.03
C PHE A 11 -13.18 -67.66 2.56
N PRO A 12 -14.24 -67.92 1.75
CA PRO A 12 -14.60 -69.31 1.44
C PRO A 12 -13.76 -69.96 0.31
N GLU A 13 -13.17 -69.20 -0.61
CA GLU A 13 -12.49 -69.76 -1.79
C GLU A 13 -11.07 -70.26 -1.49
N CYS A 14 -10.41 -69.74 -0.44
CA CYS A 14 -9.06 -70.16 -0.07
C CYS A 14 -9.01 -71.54 0.62
N LEU A 15 -10.11 -72.00 1.23
CA LEU A 15 -10.11 -73.27 1.97
C LEU A 15 -10.18 -74.50 1.06
N HIS A 16 -10.68 -74.34 -0.17
CA HIS A 16 -10.86 -75.47 -1.09
C HIS A 16 -9.59 -75.83 -1.88
N SER A 17 -8.63 -74.90 -1.98
CA SER A 17 -7.40 -75.09 -2.76
C SER A 17 -6.24 -75.69 -1.95
N PHE A 18 -6.32 -75.71 -0.61
CA PHE A 18 -5.27 -76.30 0.24
C PHE A 18 -5.29 -77.84 0.27
N LYS A 19 -6.32 -78.49 -0.30
CA LYS A 19 -6.47 -79.96 -0.31
C LYS A 19 -5.97 -80.65 -1.59
N ALA A 20 -5.58 -79.90 -2.61
CA ALA A 20 -5.08 -80.46 -3.87
C ALA A 20 -3.63 -79.99 -4.09
N GLY A 21 -2.67 -80.78 -3.61
CA GLY A 21 -1.23 -80.49 -3.76
C GLY A 21 -0.82 -80.31 -5.22
N LYS A 22 -0.83 -79.07 -5.70
CA LYS A 22 -0.19 -78.63 -6.95
C LYS A 22 0.78 -77.50 -6.65
N SER A 23 1.92 -77.55 -7.32
CA SER A 23 3.14 -76.80 -7.01
C SER A 23 2.98 -75.28 -7.14
N CYS A 24 3.53 -74.56 -6.17
CA CYS A 24 3.54 -73.10 -6.04
C CYS A 24 4.44 -72.36 -7.05
N PHE A 25 4.90 -73.01 -8.14
CA PHE A 25 5.97 -72.46 -8.97
C PHE A 25 5.51 -71.69 -10.22
N GLU A 26 4.26 -71.84 -10.66
CA GLU A 26 3.70 -71.06 -11.79
C GLU A 26 2.81 -69.89 -11.36
N MET A 27 2.40 -69.79 -10.09
CA MET A 27 1.65 -68.63 -9.58
C MET A 27 2.53 -67.43 -9.21
N LYS A 28 3.86 -67.60 -9.18
CA LYS A 28 4.78 -66.56 -8.67
C LYS A 28 5.17 -65.49 -9.70
N SER A 29 5.05 -65.77 -11.00
CA SER A 29 5.38 -64.80 -12.07
C SER A 29 4.23 -63.83 -12.36
N LYS A 30 2.97 -64.30 -12.35
CA LYS A 30 1.80 -63.41 -12.46
C LYS A 30 1.57 -62.59 -11.19
N ASN A 31 2.01 -63.08 -10.03
CA ASN A 31 1.82 -62.37 -8.78
C ASN A 31 2.81 -61.21 -8.52
N SER A 32 3.95 -61.15 -9.20
CA SER A 32 4.88 -60.03 -9.04
C SER A 32 4.49 -58.80 -9.87
N GLU A 33 3.85 -59.00 -11.02
CA GLU A 33 3.42 -57.89 -11.89
C GLU A 33 2.27 -57.09 -11.27
N TRP A 34 1.20 -57.73 -10.76
CA TRP A 34 0.11 -56.98 -10.10
C TRP A 34 0.56 -56.31 -8.79
N GLU A 35 1.48 -56.92 -8.02
CA GLU A 35 2.05 -56.27 -6.83
C GLU A 35 2.90 -55.05 -7.21
N LEU A 36 3.72 -55.15 -8.26
CA LEU A 36 4.50 -54.03 -8.77
C LEU A 36 3.61 -52.93 -9.37
N GLN A 37 2.54 -53.30 -10.07
CA GLN A 37 1.56 -52.35 -10.64
C GLN A 37 0.76 -51.66 -9.54
N PHE A 38 0.32 -52.39 -8.52
CA PHE A 38 -0.37 -51.86 -7.34
C PHE A 38 0.54 -50.98 -6.48
N ILE A 39 1.81 -51.34 -6.30
CA ILE A 39 2.80 -50.49 -5.63
C ILE A 39 3.09 -49.25 -6.47
N ALA A 40 3.25 -49.37 -7.78
CA ALA A 40 3.49 -48.23 -8.68
C ALA A 40 2.30 -47.27 -8.72
N GLU A 41 1.07 -47.77 -8.80
CA GLU A 41 -0.16 -46.97 -8.73
C GLU A 41 -0.29 -46.28 -7.37
N ASN A 42 -0.09 -46.99 -6.26
CA ASN A 42 -0.12 -46.38 -4.93
C ASN A 42 1.00 -45.36 -4.71
N THR A 43 2.18 -45.58 -5.30
CA THR A 43 3.31 -44.64 -5.25
C THR A 43 3.04 -43.42 -6.12
N LEU A 44 2.39 -43.58 -7.28
CA LEU A 44 1.98 -42.49 -8.15
C LEU A 44 0.87 -41.65 -7.49
N VAL A 45 -0.14 -42.29 -6.93
CA VAL A 45 -1.24 -41.64 -6.19
C VAL A 45 -0.71 -40.90 -4.96
N THR A 46 0.18 -41.50 -4.17
CA THR A 46 0.82 -40.78 -3.05
C THR A 46 1.70 -39.64 -3.54
N SER A 47 2.47 -39.80 -4.63
CA SER A 47 3.30 -38.73 -5.17
C SER A 47 2.49 -37.54 -5.72
N THR A 48 1.31 -37.80 -6.29
CA THR A 48 0.40 -36.76 -6.80
C THR A 48 -0.33 -36.06 -5.65
N LEU A 49 -0.76 -36.80 -4.62
CA LEU A 49 -1.35 -36.22 -3.40
C LEU A 49 -0.34 -35.34 -2.66
N ILE A 50 0.90 -35.83 -2.47
CA ILE A 50 1.99 -35.08 -1.85
C ILE A 50 2.31 -33.82 -2.65
N ARG A 51 2.30 -33.88 -3.99
CA ARG A 51 2.52 -32.70 -4.84
C ARG A 51 1.41 -31.66 -4.69
N LYS A 52 0.15 -32.08 -4.55
CA LYS A 52 -1.00 -31.18 -4.30
C LYS A 52 -0.94 -30.54 -2.91
N GLU A 53 -0.55 -31.30 -1.89
CA GLU A 53 -0.33 -30.78 -0.53
C GLU A 53 0.83 -29.75 -0.51
N LEU A 54 1.95 -30.05 -1.19
CA LEU A 54 3.10 -29.15 -1.24
C LEU A 54 2.80 -27.84 -2.01
N SER A 55 2.02 -27.92 -3.10
CA SER A 55 1.60 -26.72 -3.83
C SER A 55 0.66 -25.84 -3.01
N PHE A 56 -0.23 -26.45 -2.21
CA PHE A 56 -1.10 -25.73 -1.29
C PHE A 56 -0.32 -25.01 -0.18
N LEU A 57 0.66 -25.67 0.43
CA LEU A 57 1.52 -25.05 1.45
C LEU A 57 2.29 -23.85 0.89
N ASN A 58 2.91 -24.00 -0.28
CA ASN A 58 3.60 -22.90 -0.96
C ASN A 58 2.66 -21.72 -1.24
N GLN A 59 1.39 -21.96 -1.59
CA GLN A 59 0.41 -20.90 -1.79
C GLN A 59 0.07 -20.16 -0.49
N MET A 60 -0.05 -20.88 0.64
CA MET A 60 -0.28 -20.24 1.94
C MET A 60 0.90 -19.38 2.38
N ASP A 61 2.14 -19.80 2.09
CA ASP A 61 3.34 -19.01 2.39
C ASP A 61 3.42 -17.73 1.56
N ILE A 62 3.10 -17.81 0.26
CA ILE A 62 3.02 -16.64 -0.63
C ILE A 62 1.92 -15.69 -0.15
N PHE A 63 0.76 -16.22 0.23
CA PHE A 63 -0.35 -15.44 0.79
C PHE A 63 0.05 -14.73 2.09
N GLY A 64 0.68 -15.44 3.02
CA GLY A 64 1.16 -14.89 4.29
C GLY A 64 2.20 -13.79 4.07
N SER A 65 3.14 -14.01 3.14
CA SER A 65 4.14 -13.01 2.76
C SER A 65 3.50 -11.75 2.14
N ALA A 66 2.49 -11.93 1.28
CA ALA A 66 1.76 -10.82 0.67
C ALA A 66 0.99 -10.00 1.71
N ILE A 67 0.31 -10.65 2.67
CA ILE A 67 -0.38 -9.93 3.76
C ILE A 67 0.61 -9.20 4.66
N ASN A 68 1.75 -9.83 4.97
CA ASN A 68 2.79 -9.20 5.78
C ASN A 68 3.38 -7.97 5.09
N ALA A 69 3.50 -7.98 3.76
CA ALA A 69 3.92 -6.82 2.98
C ALA A 69 2.90 -5.66 3.03
N LEU A 70 1.61 -5.97 3.25
CA LEU A 70 0.53 -4.99 3.35
C LEU A 70 0.29 -4.49 4.79
N LYS A 71 1.19 -4.79 5.75
CA LYS A 71 1.01 -4.45 7.16
C LYS A 71 0.64 -2.97 7.36
N PRO A 72 -0.43 -2.67 8.13
CA PRO A 72 -0.83 -1.29 8.37
C PRO A 72 0.25 -0.47 9.06
N THR A 73 0.51 0.76 8.59
CA THR A 73 1.43 1.68 9.25
C THR A 73 0.68 2.59 10.21
N VAL A 74 1.44 3.21 11.12
CA VAL A 74 0.89 4.00 12.23
C VAL A 74 0.25 5.31 11.73
N ASP A 75 0.71 5.86 10.61
CA ASP A 75 0.29 7.14 10.03
C ASP A 75 -0.95 7.06 9.11
N ASP A 76 -1.48 5.86 8.87
CA ASP A 76 -2.54 5.63 7.88
C ASP A 76 -3.96 5.94 8.37
N ASP A 77 -4.77 6.52 7.49
CA ASP A 77 -6.20 6.69 7.76
C ASP A 77 -6.93 5.33 7.68
N VAL A 78 -8.05 5.19 8.40
CA VAL A 78 -8.90 3.99 8.32
C VAL A 78 -9.39 3.74 6.89
N ILE A 79 -9.69 4.81 6.15
CA ILE A 79 -10.15 4.73 4.76
C ILE A 79 -8.99 4.33 3.83
N ASP A 80 -7.77 4.77 4.10
CA ASP A 80 -6.60 4.30 3.34
C ASP A 80 -6.39 2.80 3.57
N ARG A 81 -6.47 2.35 4.83
CA ARG A 81 -6.39 0.91 5.20
C ARG A 81 -7.47 0.07 4.52
N ALA A 82 -8.68 0.61 4.36
CA ALA A 82 -9.75 -0.05 3.58
C ALA A 82 -9.32 -0.37 2.15
N ASN A 83 -8.58 0.54 1.51
CA ASN A 83 -8.13 0.38 0.14
C ASN A 83 -6.91 -0.51 0.01
N TYR A 84 -5.81 -0.21 0.71
CA TYR A 84 -4.54 -0.90 0.46
C TYR A 84 -4.33 -2.16 1.32
N PHE A 85 -5.07 -2.35 2.41
CA PHE A 85 -4.91 -3.50 3.30
C PHE A 85 -6.13 -4.42 3.27
N TYR A 86 -7.31 -3.94 3.68
CA TYR A 86 -8.49 -4.79 3.85
C TYR A 86 -9.01 -5.34 2.51
N THR A 87 -9.13 -4.50 1.47
CA THR A 87 -9.60 -4.94 0.15
C THR A 87 -8.68 -5.97 -0.52
N PRO A 88 -7.36 -5.71 -0.69
CA PRO A 88 -6.47 -6.71 -1.26
C PRO A 88 -6.34 -7.97 -0.39
N SER A 89 -6.38 -7.86 0.94
CA SER A 89 -6.40 -9.06 1.81
C SER A 89 -7.66 -9.91 1.57
N LEU A 90 -8.83 -9.28 1.40
CA LEU A 90 -10.08 -9.95 1.06
C LEU A 90 -9.99 -10.63 -0.33
N LEU A 91 -9.45 -9.94 -1.33
CA LEU A 91 -9.27 -10.47 -2.68
C LEU A 91 -8.30 -11.66 -2.71
N LEU A 92 -7.17 -11.54 -2.00
CA LEU A 92 -6.19 -12.62 -1.87
C LEU A 92 -6.78 -13.82 -1.12
N LEU A 93 -7.63 -13.59 -0.12
CA LEU A 93 -8.33 -14.67 0.58
C LEU A 93 -9.27 -15.41 -0.38
N PHE A 94 -10.04 -14.71 -1.20
CA PHE A 94 -10.89 -15.33 -2.21
C PHE A 94 -10.08 -16.04 -3.31
N ALA A 95 -8.96 -15.47 -3.73
CA ALA A 95 -8.06 -16.11 -4.69
C ALA A 95 -7.51 -17.44 -4.13
N LEU A 96 -7.16 -17.47 -2.84
CA LEU A 96 -6.73 -18.68 -2.15
C LEU A 96 -7.88 -19.71 -2.10
N ILE A 97 -9.08 -19.31 -1.69
CA ILE A 97 -10.25 -20.20 -1.63
C ILE A 97 -10.55 -20.84 -3.00
N ILE A 98 -10.58 -20.06 -4.09
CA ILE A 98 -10.82 -20.59 -5.43
C ILE A 98 -9.70 -21.53 -5.85
N SER A 99 -8.44 -21.16 -5.59
CA SER A 99 -7.28 -22.00 -5.90
C SER A 99 -7.41 -23.37 -5.22
N THR A 100 -7.75 -23.43 -3.94
CA THR A 100 -7.92 -24.74 -3.25
C THR A 100 -8.92 -25.65 -3.96
N ARG A 101 -10.05 -25.11 -4.42
CA ARG A 101 -11.06 -25.87 -5.16
C ARG A 101 -10.57 -26.32 -6.53
N GLN A 102 -9.75 -25.52 -7.19
CA GLN A 102 -9.24 -25.80 -8.54
C GLN A 102 -8.09 -26.83 -8.55
N TRP A 103 -7.25 -26.88 -7.50
CA TRP A 103 -6.09 -27.78 -7.43
C TRP A 103 -6.37 -29.09 -6.69
N ILE A 104 -7.22 -29.06 -5.66
CA ILE A 104 -7.51 -30.23 -4.81
C ILE A 104 -8.79 -30.95 -5.27
N GLY A 105 -9.79 -30.21 -5.76
CA GLY A 105 -11.06 -30.76 -6.23
C GLY A 105 -11.08 -31.10 -7.73
N GLN A 106 -12.19 -31.70 -8.18
CA GLN A 106 -12.55 -31.80 -9.59
C GLN A 106 -13.29 -30.52 -9.99
N PRO A 107 -12.68 -29.62 -10.80
CA PRO A 107 -13.30 -28.32 -11.12
C PRO A 107 -14.47 -28.44 -12.10
N ILE A 108 -14.49 -29.53 -12.88
CA ILE A 108 -15.48 -29.87 -13.89
C ILE A 108 -15.73 -31.38 -13.85
N GLU A 109 -16.99 -31.79 -14.03
CA GLU A 109 -17.40 -33.20 -14.18
C GLU A 109 -18.21 -33.32 -15.47
N CYS A 110 -17.93 -34.31 -16.31
CA CYS A 110 -18.54 -34.43 -17.63
C CYS A 110 -19.37 -35.70 -17.79
N TRP A 111 -20.56 -35.55 -18.38
CA TRP A 111 -21.41 -36.66 -18.78
C TRP A 111 -20.87 -37.29 -20.08
N VAL A 112 -20.06 -38.34 -19.92
CA VAL A 112 -19.44 -39.09 -21.02
C VAL A 112 -20.24 -40.34 -21.40
N PRO A 113 -20.11 -40.87 -22.63
CA PRO A 113 -20.76 -42.12 -23.04
C PRO A 113 -20.32 -43.31 -22.17
N ALA A 114 -21.22 -44.27 -21.94
CA ALA A 114 -20.95 -45.44 -21.10
C ALA A 114 -19.82 -46.36 -21.61
N GLU A 115 -19.40 -46.21 -22.87
CA GLU A 115 -18.27 -46.93 -23.46
C GLU A 115 -16.92 -46.41 -22.97
N PHE A 116 -16.88 -45.20 -22.40
CA PHE A 116 -15.64 -44.57 -21.95
C PHE A 116 -15.16 -45.24 -20.67
N LYS A 117 -13.89 -45.66 -20.68
CA LYS A 117 -13.21 -46.12 -19.48
C LYS A 117 -12.87 -44.90 -18.61
N TYR A 118 -12.65 -45.14 -17.31
CA TYR A 118 -12.26 -44.10 -16.35
C TYR A 118 -11.10 -43.20 -16.83
N ALA A 119 -10.07 -43.77 -17.45
CA ALA A 119 -8.95 -42.97 -17.98
C ALA A 119 -9.34 -42.02 -19.13
N TRP A 120 -10.38 -42.35 -19.91
CA TRP A 120 -10.90 -41.50 -20.97
C TRP A 120 -11.86 -40.45 -20.45
N GLU A 121 -12.61 -40.75 -19.39
CA GLU A 121 -13.39 -39.78 -18.62
C GLU A 121 -12.47 -38.70 -18.05
N GLU A 122 -11.42 -39.09 -17.33
CA GLU A 122 -10.43 -38.16 -16.77
C GLU A 122 -9.73 -37.33 -17.87
N TYR A 123 -9.39 -37.93 -19.01
CA TYR A 123 -8.86 -37.18 -20.16
C TYR A 123 -9.87 -36.17 -20.69
N THR A 124 -11.13 -36.56 -20.84
CA THR A 124 -12.20 -35.71 -21.36
C THR A 124 -12.46 -34.54 -20.44
N GLU A 125 -12.55 -34.78 -19.12
CA GLU A 125 -12.73 -33.75 -18.11
C GLU A 125 -11.57 -32.75 -18.12
N ASN A 126 -10.33 -33.23 -18.14
CA ASN A 126 -9.15 -32.36 -18.19
C ASN A 126 -9.07 -31.57 -19.50
N PHE A 127 -9.38 -32.21 -20.63
CA PHE A 127 -9.41 -31.55 -21.93
C PHE A 127 -10.47 -30.44 -21.95
N CYS A 128 -11.70 -30.75 -21.52
CA CYS A 128 -12.81 -29.80 -21.44
C CYS A 128 -12.59 -28.71 -20.39
N TYR A 129 -11.78 -28.97 -19.36
CA TYR A 129 -11.40 -27.93 -18.41
C TYR A 129 -10.48 -26.89 -19.04
N ILE A 130 -9.50 -27.34 -19.85
CA ILE A 130 -8.48 -26.49 -20.47
C ILE A 130 -9.03 -25.78 -21.71
N GLN A 131 -9.82 -26.49 -22.51
CA GLN A 131 -10.46 -25.97 -23.71
C GLN A 131 -11.69 -25.13 -23.36
N ASP A 132 -11.99 -24.11 -24.16
CA ASP A 132 -13.13 -23.24 -23.94
C ASP A 132 -14.46 -24.00 -24.06
N THR A 133 -15.31 -23.92 -23.02
CA THR A 133 -16.68 -24.47 -23.06
C THR A 133 -17.68 -23.39 -23.46
N TYR A 134 -18.88 -23.77 -23.89
CA TYR A 134 -19.94 -22.81 -24.22
C TYR A 134 -21.23 -23.14 -23.47
N TRP A 135 -22.04 -22.11 -23.21
CA TRP A 135 -23.36 -22.29 -22.63
C TRP A 135 -24.42 -22.35 -23.72
N LEU A 136 -25.33 -23.32 -23.61
CA LEU A 136 -26.46 -23.52 -24.50
C LEU A 136 -27.72 -23.73 -23.64
N PRO A 137 -28.81 -22.98 -23.87
CA PRO A 137 -30.11 -23.28 -23.27
C PRO A 137 -30.56 -24.70 -23.62
N LEU A 138 -31.24 -25.39 -22.71
CA LEU A 138 -31.70 -26.77 -22.92
C LEU A 138 -32.69 -26.93 -24.10
N ASN A 139 -33.38 -25.85 -24.48
CA ASN A 139 -34.34 -25.87 -25.59
C ASN A 139 -33.68 -25.70 -26.96
N ASP A 140 -32.41 -25.29 -27.01
CA ASP A 140 -31.71 -25.04 -28.26
C ASP A 140 -31.01 -26.32 -28.76
N THR A 141 -30.99 -26.53 -30.07
CA THR A 141 -30.32 -27.69 -30.67
C THR A 141 -28.81 -27.51 -30.65
N ILE A 142 -28.07 -28.61 -30.44
CA ILE A 142 -26.60 -28.61 -30.51
C ILE A 142 -26.16 -28.18 -31.93
N PRO A 143 -25.35 -27.13 -32.07
CA PRO A 143 -25.00 -26.56 -33.36
C PRO A 143 -24.20 -27.54 -34.24
N GLY A 144 -24.44 -27.46 -35.56
CA GLY A 144 -23.66 -28.19 -36.56
C GLY A 144 -22.25 -27.61 -36.76
N ARG A 145 -21.38 -28.34 -37.47
CA ARG A 145 -19.94 -28.04 -37.70
C ARG A 145 -19.61 -26.60 -38.14
N SER A 146 -20.56 -25.87 -38.73
CA SER A 146 -20.39 -24.55 -39.34
C SER A 146 -20.93 -23.37 -38.50
N GLU A 147 -21.59 -23.62 -37.36
CA GLU A 147 -22.17 -22.56 -36.53
C GLU A 147 -21.22 -22.16 -35.39
N HIS A 148 -20.16 -21.44 -35.72
CA HIS A 148 -19.29 -20.77 -34.76
C HIS A 148 -19.95 -19.45 -34.29
N GLY A 149 -20.99 -19.56 -33.46
CA GLY A 149 -21.75 -18.41 -32.96
C GLY A 149 -21.89 -18.31 -31.43
N HIS A 150 -21.50 -19.35 -30.69
CA HIS A 150 -21.73 -19.36 -29.25
C HIS A 150 -20.61 -18.69 -28.47
N LYS A 151 -21.00 -17.94 -27.43
CA LYS A 151 -20.07 -17.27 -26.55
C LYS A 151 -19.35 -18.32 -25.70
N HIS A 152 -18.08 -18.54 -26.02
CA HIS A 152 -17.17 -19.36 -25.25
C HIS A 152 -16.87 -18.73 -23.87
N ILE A 153 -16.67 -19.59 -22.88
CA ILE A 153 -16.51 -19.26 -21.47
C ILE A 153 -15.21 -19.88 -20.99
N SER A 154 -14.25 -19.02 -20.65
CA SER A 154 -12.94 -19.44 -20.12
C SER A 154 -12.47 -18.61 -18.92
N TYR A 155 -13.22 -17.59 -18.49
CA TYR A 155 -12.81 -16.72 -17.39
C TYR A 155 -12.59 -17.48 -16.07
N TYR A 156 -13.30 -18.59 -15.82
CA TYR A 156 -13.23 -19.35 -14.57
C TYR A 156 -11.83 -19.90 -14.30
N GLN A 157 -11.07 -20.23 -15.36
CA GLN A 157 -9.69 -20.71 -15.26
C GLN A 157 -8.76 -19.63 -14.68
N TRP A 158 -9.06 -18.35 -14.95
CA TRP A 158 -8.20 -17.20 -14.68
C TRP A 158 -8.58 -16.43 -13.40
N VAL A 159 -9.71 -16.76 -12.76
CA VAL A 159 -10.25 -15.99 -11.63
C VAL A 159 -9.23 -15.77 -10.50
N PRO A 160 -8.45 -16.77 -10.03
CA PRO A 160 -7.46 -16.53 -8.98
C PRO A 160 -6.41 -15.48 -9.37
N PHE A 161 -5.95 -15.51 -10.62
CA PHE A 161 -4.97 -14.55 -11.14
C PHE A 161 -5.58 -13.17 -11.31
N ILE A 162 -6.82 -13.10 -11.79
CA ILE A 162 -7.60 -11.87 -11.92
C ILE A 162 -7.72 -11.20 -10.55
N LEU A 163 -8.16 -11.92 -9.51
CA LEU A 163 -8.27 -11.41 -8.15
C LEU A 163 -6.91 -10.95 -7.59
N GLY A 164 -5.83 -11.68 -7.87
CA GLY A 164 -4.47 -11.28 -7.50
C GLY A 164 -4.03 -9.97 -8.16
N VAL A 165 -4.28 -9.81 -9.46
CA VAL A 165 -3.99 -8.56 -10.19
C VAL A 165 -4.84 -7.41 -9.65
N GLN A 166 -6.12 -7.64 -9.34
CA GLN A 166 -6.96 -6.63 -8.71
C GLN A 166 -6.39 -6.20 -7.35
N ALA A 167 -5.91 -7.14 -6.54
CA ALA A 167 -5.27 -6.82 -5.26
C ALA A 167 -4.02 -5.94 -5.44
N LEU A 168 -3.19 -6.18 -6.46
CA LEU A 168 -2.04 -5.34 -6.77
C LEU A 168 -2.44 -3.90 -7.13
N PHE A 169 -3.47 -3.73 -7.94
CA PHE A 169 -3.97 -2.40 -8.31
C PHE A 169 -4.50 -1.61 -7.10
N PHE A 170 -5.11 -2.28 -6.12
CA PHE A 170 -5.48 -1.64 -4.84
C PHE A 170 -4.28 -1.21 -3.99
N GLY A 171 -3.15 -1.91 -4.07
CA GLY A 171 -1.91 -1.53 -3.38
C GLY A 171 -1.11 -0.41 -4.06
N ALA A 172 -1.29 -0.20 -5.36
CA ALA A 172 -0.48 0.74 -6.15
C ALA A 172 -0.54 2.21 -5.67
N PRO A 173 -1.70 2.79 -5.31
CA PRO A 173 -1.75 4.18 -4.81
C PRO A 173 -0.98 4.36 -3.50
N PHE A 174 -0.97 3.35 -2.62
CA PHE A 174 -0.22 3.39 -1.36
C PHE A 174 1.29 3.28 -1.59
N ALA A 175 1.72 2.39 -2.49
CA ALA A 175 3.13 2.31 -2.87
C ALA A 175 3.63 3.67 -3.42
N LEU A 176 2.81 4.35 -4.24
CA LEU A 176 3.10 5.69 -4.72
C LEU A 176 3.22 6.70 -3.56
N TRP A 177 2.29 6.67 -2.59
CA TRP A 177 2.36 7.52 -1.40
C TRP A 177 3.68 7.35 -0.65
N ARG A 178 4.11 6.11 -0.40
CA ARG A 178 5.35 5.82 0.32
C ARG A 178 6.58 6.37 -0.40
N VAL A 179 6.64 6.22 -1.72
CA VAL A 179 7.74 6.79 -2.53
C VAL A 179 7.74 8.33 -2.48
N CYS A 180 6.58 8.96 -2.58
CA CYS A 180 6.45 10.42 -2.48
C CYS A 180 6.80 10.94 -1.07
N ASN A 181 6.35 10.26 -0.03
CA ASN A 181 6.63 10.61 1.36
C ASN A 181 8.14 10.53 1.65
N PHE A 182 8.79 9.45 1.22
CA PHE A 182 10.25 9.28 1.34
C PHE A 182 11.02 10.41 0.64
N ARG A 183 10.65 10.73 -0.61
CA ARG A 183 11.27 11.83 -1.37
C ARG A 183 11.01 13.21 -0.78
N SER A 184 9.93 13.38 -0.02
CA SER A 184 9.57 14.66 0.56
C SER A 184 10.52 15.12 1.67
N GLY A 185 11.29 14.20 2.27
CA GLY A 185 12.14 14.50 3.44
C GLY A 185 11.37 14.71 4.76
N PHE A 186 10.03 14.72 4.72
CA PHE A 186 9.20 14.62 5.93
C PHE A 186 8.99 13.15 6.24
N ASN A 187 9.63 12.62 7.28
CA ASN A 187 9.30 11.29 7.76
C ASN A 187 8.05 11.37 8.65
N ILE A 188 6.87 11.45 8.02
CA ILE A 188 5.57 11.57 8.73
C ILE A 188 5.39 10.41 9.70
N GLU A 189 5.78 9.19 9.30
CA GLU A 189 5.67 8.00 10.13
C GLU A 189 6.42 8.18 11.46
N THR A 190 7.66 8.68 11.42
CA THR A 190 8.44 8.97 12.64
C THR A 190 7.82 10.10 13.46
N ILE A 191 7.33 11.17 12.83
CA ILE A 191 6.71 12.29 13.55
C ILE A 191 5.45 11.80 14.29
N VAL A 192 4.60 11.03 13.62
CA VAL A 192 3.37 10.49 14.18
C VAL A 192 3.67 9.44 15.24
N SER A 193 4.67 8.58 15.06
CA SER A 193 5.03 7.57 16.06
C SER A 193 5.54 8.21 17.35
N VAL A 194 6.41 9.22 17.26
CA VAL A 194 6.93 9.95 18.42
C VAL A 194 5.81 10.75 19.09
N ALA A 195 4.92 11.39 18.32
CA ALA A 195 3.77 12.08 18.87
C ALA A 195 2.81 11.11 19.60
N ARG A 196 2.56 9.93 19.05
CA ARG A 196 1.73 8.90 19.69
C ARG A 196 2.38 8.35 20.94
N GLU A 197 3.70 8.14 20.95
CA GLU A 197 4.42 7.72 22.14
C GLU A 197 4.32 8.78 23.25
N SER A 198 4.45 10.06 22.89
CA SER A 198 4.27 11.16 23.85
C SER A 198 2.85 11.23 24.42
N ALA A 199 1.85 10.74 23.68
CA ALA A 199 0.46 10.66 24.14
C ALA A 199 0.23 9.62 25.22
N LEU A 200 1.06 8.57 25.24
CA LEU A 200 0.91 7.42 26.13
C LEU A 200 1.65 7.61 27.46
N LYS A 201 2.58 8.57 27.55
CA LYS A 201 3.32 8.86 28.77
C LYS A 201 2.45 9.63 29.76
N GLU A 202 2.59 9.31 31.05
CA GLU A 202 1.85 10.02 32.09
C GLU A 202 2.27 11.49 32.22
N PRO A 203 1.36 12.40 32.63
CA PRO A 203 1.58 13.85 32.64
C PRO A 203 2.77 14.36 33.46
N TRP A 204 3.32 13.51 34.34
CA TRP A 204 4.36 13.87 35.31
C TRP A 204 5.79 13.70 34.78
N ASP A 205 5.95 13.08 33.60
CA ASP A 205 7.25 12.78 33.01
C ASP A 205 7.47 13.62 31.73
N ASP A 206 8.19 14.73 31.89
CA ASP A 206 8.78 15.62 30.86
C ASP A 206 8.03 15.73 29.51
N GLU A 207 6.69 15.79 29.53
CA GLU A 207 5.81 15.82 28.33
C GLU A 207 6.11 17.06 27.46
N SER A 208 6.51 18.15 28.12
CA SER A 208 6.98 19.38 27.48
C SER A 208 8.28 19.19 26.69
N SER A 209 9.18 18.31 27.14
CA SER A 209 10.45 18.05 26.48
C SER A 209 10.25 17.27 25.17
N GLN A 210 9.42 16.23 25.16
CA GLN A 210 9.14 15.49 23.92
C GLN A 210 8.40 16.34 22.88
N THR A 211 7.37 17.08 23.29
CA THR A 211 6.67 18.01 22.39
C THR A 211 7.62 19.09 21.86
N SER A 212 8.58 19.56 22.67
CA SER A 212 9.60 20.50 22.23
C SER A 212 10.60 19.90 21.24
N ILE A 213 10.93 18.61 21.38
CA ILE A 213 11.79 17.89 20.43
C ILE A 213 11.09 17.76 19.08
N ILE A 214 9.80 17.36 19.07
CA ILE A 214 9.00 17.27 17.83
C ILE A 214 8.87 18.65 17.19
N ALA A 215 8.57 19.68 17.98
CA ALA A 215 8.46 21.05 17.49
C ALA A 215 9.79 21.57 16.92
N ALA A 216 10.91 21.31 17.59
CA ALA A 216 12.24 21.70 17.13
C ALA A 216 12.59 20.99 15.81
N PHE A 217 12.37 19.67 15.73
CA PHE A 217 12.58 18.91 14.50
C PHE A 217 11.72 19.43 13.35
N LEU A 218 10.42 19.62 13.58
CA LEU A 218 9.50 20.12 12.55
C LEU A 218 9.87 21.55 12.12
N CYS A 219 10.27 22.40 13.07
CA CYS A 219 10.74 23.76 12.79
C CYS A 219 12.03 23.74 11.94
N GLU A 220 13.00 22.88 12.26
CA GLU A 220 14.23 22.71 11.47
C GLU A 220 13.91 22.24 10.05
N VAL A 221 13.06 21.23 9.88
CA VAL A 221 12.68 20.72 8.55
C VAL A 221 11.94 21.79 7.73
N LEU A 222 10.98 22.50 8.34
CA LEU A 222 10.24 23.57 7.66
C LEU A 222 11.15 24.73 7.24
N GLN A 223 12.10 25.13 8.10
CA GLN A 223 13.07 26.18 7.78
C GLN A 223 14.06 25.74 6.70
N LEU A 224 14.56 24.50 6.77
CA LEU A 224 15.48 23.95 5.79
C LEU A 224 14.86 23.97 4.39
N LYS A 225 13.61 23.50 4.26
CA LYS A 225 12.86 23.55 3.00
C LYS A 225 12.70 24.97 2.48
N ARG A 226 12.32 25.91 3.34
CA ARG A 226 12.19 27.32 2.95
C ARG A 226 13.52 27.87 2.43
N ASN A 227 14.64 27.56 3.09
CA ASN A 227 15.94 28.03 2.65
C ASN A 227 16.30 27.45 1.27
N PHE A 228 16.07 26.14 1.05
CA PHE A 228 16.28 25.52 -0.25
C PHE A 228 15.44 26.15 -1.37
N GLU A 229 14.19 26.52 -1.10
CA GLU A 229 13.35 27.22 -2.08
C GLU A 229 13.90 28.62 -2.44
N THR A 230 14.39 29.37 -1.44
CA THR A 230 15.00 30.69 -1.66
C THR A 230 16.28 30.61 -2.50
N TYR A 231 17.10 29.58 -2.30
CA TYR A 231 18.33 29.37 -3.09
C TYR A 231 18.07 28.73 -4.47
N GLY A 232 17.02 27.92 -4.60
CA GLY A 232 16.65 27.23 -5.85
C GLY A 232 16.14 28.17 -6.95
N GLY A 233 15.51 29.30 -6.59
CA GLY A 233 14.97 30.27 -7.55
C GLY A 233 15.99 31.04 -8.39
N SER A 234 17.30 30.85 -8.16
CA SER A 234 18.38 31.52 -8.91
C SER A 234 19.04 30.65 -9.98
N ALA A 235 18.74 29.33 -10.02
CA ALA A 235 19.33 28.41 -10.98
C ALA A 235 18.36 28.18 -12.15
N GLY A 236 18.39 29.06 -13.16
CA GLY A 236 17.60 28.95 -14.37
C GLY A 236 17.76 27.59 -15.06
N ARG A 237 16.76 26.71 -14.92
CA ARG A 237 16.65 25.49 -15.73
C ARG A 237 15.20 25.14 -16.02
N ASN A 238 14.88 25.11 -17.31
CA ASN A 238 13.54 25.05 -17.92
C ASN A 238 12.72 23.77 -17.63
N ASN A 239 12.33 23.54 -16.38
CA ASN A 239 11.29 22.55 -16.03
C ASN A 239 10.23 23.21 -15.12
N TRP A 240 9.47 24.15 -15.71
CA TRP A 240 8.43 24.96 -15.05
C TRP A 240 7.43 24.15 -14.20
N LEU A 241 7.10 22.91 -14.61
CA LEU A 241 6.22 22.00 -13.87
C LEU A 241 6.86 21.39 -12.62
N ASN A 242 8.15 21.03 -12.67
CA ASN A 242 8.85 20.43 -11.52
C ASN A 242 9.21 21.47 -10.48
N GLU A 243 9.61 22.66 -10.91
CA GLU A 243 10.06 23.73 -10.02
C GLU A 243 8.90 24.29 -9.17
N LYS A 244 7.72 24.48 -9.76
CA LYS A 244 6.55 25.04 -9.07
C LYS A 244 5.84 24.05 -8.14
N LEU A 245 5.96 22.75 -8.42
CA LEU A 245 5.30 21.69 -7.67
C LEU A 245 6.15 21.20 -6.48
N LEU A 246 7.48 21.21 -6.63
CA LEU A 246 8.42 20.79 -5.58
C LEU A 246 8.83 21.94 -4.63
N ASN A 247 8.89 23.20 -5.09
CA ASN A 247 9.37 24.35 -4.28
C ASN A 247 8.29 25.22 -3.62
N ASN A 248 7.05 24.75 -3.46
CA ASN A 248 5.97 25.57 -2.89
C ASN A 248 5.53 25.18 -1.47
N GLY A 249 6.29 24.36 -0.73
CA GLY A 249 5.88 23.84 0.58
C GLY A 249 4.48 23.20 0.60
N SER A 250 4.05 22.68 -0.56
CA SER A 250 2.74 22.05 -0.80
C SER A 250 2.88 20.70 -1.52
N PHE A 251 4.10 20.20 -1.70
CA PHE A 251 4.38 18.99 -2.48
C PHE A 251 3.75 17.77 -1.82
N LEU A 252 3.90 17.64 -0.50
CA LEU A 252 3.41 16.48 0.24
C LEU A 252 1.88 16.43 0.22
N THR A 253 1.24 17.57 0.44
CA THR A 253 -0.22 17.73 0.37
C THR A 253 -0.76 17.43 -1.03
N PHE A 254 -0.04 17.86 -2.06
CA PHE A 254 -0.39 17.58 -3.45
C PHE A 254 -0.26 16.08 -3.77
N ALA A 255 0.86 15.46 -3.40
CA ALA A 255 1.07 14.02 -3.57
C ALA A 255 -0.01 13.20 -2.87
N TYR A 256 -0.37 13.56 -1.64
CA TYR A 256 -1.44 12.90 -0.91
C TYR A 256 -2.81 13.08 -1.59
N THR A 257 -3.09 14.27 -2.13
CA THR A 257 -4.32 14.55 -2.88
C THR A 257 -4.40 13.70 -4.16
N ILE A 258 -3.29 13.49 -4.87
CA ILE A 258 -3.22 12.56 -6.00
C ILE A 258 -3.55 11.14 -5.55
N VAL A 259 -2.98 10.68 -4.43
CA VAL A 259 -3.25 9.33 -3.92
C VAL A 259 -4.73 9.13 -3.61
N LYS A 260 -5.38 10.11 -2.98
CA LYS A 260 -6.84 10.05 -2.72
C LYS A 260 -7.65 10.02 -4.02
N LEU A 261 -7.26 10.78 -5.04
CA LEU A 261 -7.88 10.72 -6.37
C LEU A 261 -7.68 9.34 -7.01
N LEU A 262 -6.47 8.78 -6.93
CA LEU A 262 -6.15 7.46 -7.45
C LEU A 262 -6.96 6.35 -6.78
N TYR A 263 -7.33 6.47 -5.50
CA TYR A 263 -8.26 5.50 -4.87
C TYR A 263 -9.64 5.52 -5.52
N VAL A 264 -10.20 6.70 -5.81
CA VAL A 264 -11.51 6.83 -6.48
C VAL A 264 -11.45 6.30 -7.92
N ILE A 265 -10.39 6.65 -8.65
CA ILE A 265 -10.16 6.17 -10.02
C ILE A 265 -9.97 4.65 -10.02
N ASN A 266 -9.17 4.11 -9.10
CA ASN A 266 -8.95 2.67 -9.01
C ASN A 266 -10.27 1.95 -8.70
N CYS A 267 -11.06 2.38 -7.73
CA CYS A 267 -12.34 1.73 -7.44
C CYS A 267 -13.30 1.74 -8.64
N SER A 268 -13.37 2.87 -9.36
CA SER A 268 -14.17 2.99 -10.58
C SER A 268 -13.66 2.06 -11.69
N PHE A 269 -12.34 1.99 -11.87
CA PHE A 269 -11.69 1.08 -12.79
C PHE A 269 -11.96 -0.38 -12.44
N GLN A 270 -11.96 -0.76 -11.16
CA GLN A 270 -12.23 -2.13 -10.71
C GLN A 270 -13.68 -2.57 -11.01
N LEU A 271 -14.65 -1.65 -10.86
CA LEU A 271 -16.04 -1.90 -11.26
C LEU A 271 -16.17 -2.13 -12.78
N LEU A 272 -15.47 -1.33 -13.59
CA LEU A 272 -15.42 -1.50 -15.04
C LEU A 272 -14.67 -2.77 -15.44
N PHE A 273 -13.58 -3.10 -14.75
CA PHE A 273 -12.80 -4.30 -15.00
C PHE A 273 -13.61 -5.55 -14.76
N MET A 274 -14.40 -5.62 -13.68
CA MET A 274 -15.33 -6.73 -13.45
C MET A 274 -16.41 -6.84 -14.55
N GLN A 275 -16.93 -5.71 -15.05
CA GLN A 275 -17.85 -5.71 -16.19
C GLN A 275 -17.20 -6.33 -17.44
N ILE A 276 -15.92 -6.01 -17.70
CA ILE A 276 -15.19 -6.52 -18.87
C ILE A 276 -14.92 -8.02 -18.71
N VAL A 277 -14.45 -8.47 -17.54
CA VAL A 277 -14.10 -9.88 -17.28
C VAL A 277 -15.31 -10.81 -17.43
N LEU A 278 -16.50 -10.40 -16.98
CA LEU A 278 -17.72 -11.19 -17.15
C LEU A 278 -18.30 -11.08 -18.59
N ALA A 279 -17.71 -10.23 -19.43
CA ALA A 279 -17.96 -10.04 -20.86
C ALA A 279 -19.44 -10.09 -21.26
N THR A 280 -20.34 -9.56 -20.44
CA THR A 280 -21.77 -9.86 -20.49
C THR A 280 -22.53 -9.00 -21.51
N GLY A 281 -22.12 -9.04 -22.78
CA GLY A 281 -22.82 -8.37 -23.87
C GLY A 281 -23.22 -6.92 -23.54
N ARG A 282 -24.48 -6.56 -23.81
CA ARG A 282 -25.00 -5.19 -23.68
C ARG A 282 -25.60 -4.86 -22.31
N GLN A 283 -25.64 -5.80 -21.37
CA GLN A 283 -26.24 -5.59 -20.05
C GLN A 283 -25.20 -5.08 -19.04
N TRP A 284 -25.51 -3.95 -18.41
CA TRP A 284 -24.70 -3.36 -17.35
C TRP A 284 -24.75 -4.19 -16.06
N MET A 285 -23.62 -4.31 -15.36
CA MET A 285 -23.45 -5.12 -14.15
C MET A 285 -24.47 -4.82 -13.05
N PRO A 286 -24.88 -3.57 -12.77
CA PRO A 286 -25.98 -3.30 -11.84
C PRO A 286 -27.28 -4.06 -12.15
N ASN A 287 -27.64 -4.21 -13.43
CA ASN A 287 -28.85 -4.94 -13.82
C ASN A 287 -28.71 -6.44 -13.58
N ILE A 288 -27.51 -6.98 -13.84
CA ILE A 288 -27.18 -8.39 -13.59
C ILE A 288 -27.18 -8.65 -12.09
N PHE A 289 -26.62 -7.74 -11.30
CA PHE A 289 -26.59 -7.82 -9.85
C PHE A 289 -28.00 -7.86 -9.25
N LEU A 290 -28.88 -6.95 -9.66
CA LEU A 290 -30.29 -6.94 -9.21
C LEU A 290 -31.02 -8.23 -9.59
N ARG A 291 -30.75 -8.76 -10.79
CA ARG A 291 -31.29 -10.04 -11.26
C ARG A 291 -30.80 -11.21 -10.39
N LEU A 292 -29.50 -11.28 -10.12
CA LEU A 292 -28.91 -12.31 -9.25
C LEU A 292 -29.43 -12.22 -7.82
N LEU A 293 -29.66 -11.01 -7.28
CA LEU A 293 -30.31 -10.83 -5.98
C LEU A 293 -31.78 -11.25 -5.97
N SER A 294 -32.51 -11.00 -7.07
CA SER A 294 -33.91 -11.41 -7.22
C SER A 294 -34.08 -12.93 -7.41
N GLY A 295 -32.98 -13.68 -7.50
CA GLY A 295 -33.00 -15.13 -7.65
C GLY A 295 -33.25 -15.62 -9.07
N THR A 296 -33.12 -14.77 -10.09
CA THR A 296 -33.20 -15.25 -11.48
C THR A 296 -31.99 -16.11 -11.78
N GLY A 297 -32.24 -17.38 -12.17
CA GLY A 297 -31.19 -18.36 -12.42
C GLY A 297 -30.32 -18.06 -13.65
N TRP A 298 -29.16 -18.74 -13.69
CA TRP A 298 -28.22 -18.73 -14.81
C TRP A 298 -28.84 -19.24 -16.12
N GLU A 299 -29.90 -20.07 -16.04
CA GLU A 299 -30.61 -20.67 -17.17
C GLU A 299 -31.25 -19.65 -18.12
N THR A 300 -31.58 -18.45 -17.64
CA THR A 300 -32.20 -17.39 -18.47
C THR A 300 -31.22 -16.30 -18.86
N THR A 301 -30.17 -16.10 -18.07
CA THR A 301 -29.25 -14.98 -18.23
C THR A 301 -27.96 -15.38 -18.95
N GLY A 302 -27.60 -16.66 -18.94
CA GLY A 302 -26.31 -17.16 -19.42
C GLY A 302 -25.11 -16.62 -18.64
N VAL A 303 -25.36 -15.99 -17.48
CA VAL A 303 -24.32 -15.43 -16.60
C VAL A 303 -24.04 -16.45 -15.51
N PHE A 304 -22.76 -16.76 -15.30
CA PHE A 304 -22.32 -17.82 -14.39
C PHE A 304 -23.04 -19.17 -14.60
N PRO A 305 -22.99 -19.77 -15.81
CA PRO A 305 -23.64 -21.06 -16.05
C PRO A 305 -22.98 -22.17 -15.25
N ARG A 306 -23.81 -23.08 -14.73
CA ARG A 306 -23.35 -24.26 -13.97
C ARG A 306 -23.23 -25.50 -14.84
N VAL A 307 -23.84 -25.47 -16.02
CA VAL A 307 -23.77 -26.52 -17.03
C VAL A 307 -23.30 -25.89 -18.33
N THR A 308 -22.28 -26.49 -18.94
CA THR A 308 -21.71 -26.07 -20.21
C THR A 308 -21.54 -27.27 -21.14
N MET A 309 -21.42 -27.00 -22.44
CA MET A 309 -21.15 -27.99 -23.47
C MET A 309 -19.68 -27.89 -23.88
N CYS A 310 -19.06 -29.04 -24.09
CA CYS A 310 -17.68 -29.17 -24.54
C CYS A 310 -17.63 -30.03 -25.80
N ASP A 311 -16.96 -29.51 -26.83
CA ASP A 311 -16.71 -30.23 -28.08
C ASP A 311 -15.23 -30.60 -28.16
N PHE A 312 -14.95 -31.89 -28.39
CA PHE A 312 -13.58 -32.37 -28.59
C PHE A 312 -13.52 -33.38 -29.74
N GLU A 313 -12.35 -33.48 -30.35
CA GLU A 313 -12.10 -34.33 -31.51
C GLU A 313 -10.97 -35.31 -31.22
N VAL A 314 -11.26 -36.61 -31.31
CA VAL A 314 -10.29 -37.68 -31.10
C VAL A 314 -9.90 -38.27 -32.45
N ARG A 315 -8.58 -38.33 -32.68
CA ARG A 315 -8.03 -38.96 -33.88
C ARG A 315 -7.88 -40.45 -33.65
N VAL A 316 -8.62 -41.24 -34.42
CA VAL A 316 -8.45 -42.70 -34.53
C VAL A 316 -7.88 -42.99 -35.93
N LEU A 317 -7.18 -44.11 -36.12
CA LEU A 317 -6.58 -44.47 -37.41
C LEU A 317 -7.61 -44.34 -38.56
N GLY A 318 -7.39 -43.37 -39.45
CA GLY A 318 -8.22 -43.13 -40.63
C GLY A 318 -9.53 -42.35 -40.41
N ASN A 319 -9.91 -41.97 -39.17
CA ASN A 319 -11.13 -41.22 -38.91
C ASN A 319 -11.01 -40.19 -37.76
N LEU A 320 -11.68 -39.04 -37.92
CA LEU A 320 -11.78 -38.01 -36.90
C LEU A 320 -13.15 -38.11 -36.24
N ASN A 321 -13.18 -38.58 -35.00
CA ASN A 321 -14.43 -38.72 -34.25
C ASN A 321 -14.63 -37.47 -33.37
N ARG A 322 -15.74 -36.75 -33.58
CA ARG A 322 -16.14 -35.61 -32.75
C ARG A 322 -17.13 -36.06 -31.69
N TYR A 323 -16.88 -35.63 -30.45
CA TYR A 323 -17.76 -35.84 -29.32
C TYR A 323 -18.20 -34.48 -28.76
N THR A 324 -19.48 -34.41 -28.38
CA THR A 324 -20.04 -33.29 -27.63
C THR A 324 -20.54 -33.85 -26.30
N VAL A 325 -20.01 -33.35 -25.20
CA VAL A 325 -20.35 -33.80 -23.84
C VAL A 325 -20.87 -32.63 -23.02
N GLN A 326 -21.80 -32.93 -22.12
CA GLN A 326 -22.34 -31.96 -21.18
C GLN A 326 -21.50 -32.01 -19.90
N CYS A 327 -21.02 -30.86 -19.44
CA CYS A 327 -20.18 -30.78 -18.25
C CYS A 327 -20.77 -29.84 -17.19
N VAL A 328 -20.62 -30.22 -15.92
CA VAL A 328 -21.03 -29.46 -14.75
C VAL A 328 -19.84 -28.68 -14.21
N LEU A 329 -19.95 -27.36 -14.19
CA LEU A 329 -18.90 -26.45 -13.77
C LEU A 329 -19.13 -26.00 -12.31
N MET A 330 -18.74 -26.85 -11.36
CA MET A 330 -18.95 -26.62 -9.93
C MET A 330 -18.28 -25.34 -9.42
N ILE A 331 -17.10 -25.00 -9.96
CA ILE A 331 -16.35 -23.80 -9.54
C ILE A 331 -17.14 -22.51 -9.76
N ASN A 332 -18.04 -22.50 -10.75
CA ASN A 332 -18.78 -21.30 -11.09
C ASN A 332 -19.83 -20.90 -10.05
N MET A 333 -20.34 -21.87 -9.28
CA MET A 333 -21.24 -21.60 -8.16
C MET A 333 -20.55 -20.77 -7.07
N VAL A 334 -19.26 -21.02 -6.83
CA VAL A 334 -18.45 -20.27 -5.86
C VAL A 334 -18.07 -18.90 -6.44
N ASN A 335 -17.66 -18.86 -7.72
CA ASN A 335 -17.33 -17.61 -8.40
C ASN A 335 -18.52 -16.63 -8.41
N GLU A 336 -19.73 -17.10 -8.70
CA GLU A 336 -20.97 -16.31 -8.64
C GLU A 336 -21.07 -15.53 -7.31
N LYS A 337 -20.86 -16.20 -6.18
CA LYS A 337 -20.97 -15.57 -4.84
C LYS A 337 -19.81 -14.64 -4.52
N ILE A 338 -18.59 -15.00 -4.90
CA ILE A 338 -17.40 -14.16 -4.68
C ILE A 338 -17.52 -12.86 -5.48
N PHE A 339 -17.85 -12.94 -6.78
CA PHE A 339 -18.01 -11.74 -7.62
C PHE A 339 -19.14 -10.84 -7.14
N LEU A 340 -20.26 -11.39 -6.66
CA LEU A 340 -21.34 -10.60 -6.04
C LEU A 340 -20.85 -9.84 -4.81
N LEU A 341 -20.13 -10.50 -3.91
CA LEU A 341 -19.61 -9.90 -2.68
C LEU A 341 -18.56 -8.81 -2.99
N VAL A 342 -17.59 -9.12 -3.86
CA VAL A 342 -16.54 -8.18 -4.28
C VAL A 342 -17.14 -6.96 -4.98
N TRP A 343 -18.16 -7.14 -5.82
CA TRP A 343 -18.85 -6.04 -6.47
C TRP A 343 -19.55 -5.13 -5.47
N CYS A 344 -20.34 -5.69 -4.53
CA CYS A 344 -20.98 -4.91 -3.46
C CYS A 344 -19.98 -4.11 -2.64
N TRP A 345 -18.90 -4.78 -2.20
CA TRP A 345 -17.84 -4.17 -1.42
C TRP A 345 -17.18 -3.02 -2.17
N THR A 346 -16.89 -3.21 -3.46
CA THR A 346 -16.26 -2.17 -4.30
C THR A 346 -17.18 -0.97 -4.52
N VAL A 347 -18.50 -1.17 -4.65
CA VAL A 347 -19.48 -0.07 -4.72
C VAL A 347 -19.47 0.74 -3.42
N VAL A 348 -19.56 0.07 -2.25
CA VAL A 348 -19.51 0.73 -0.94
C VAL A 348 -18.20 1.50 -0.77
N LEU A 349 -17.07 0.87 -1.13
CA LEU A 349 -15.75 1.49 -1.04
C LEU A 349 -15.63 2.71 -1.96
N THR A 350 -16.23 2.67 -3.16
CA THR A 350 -16.29 3.81 -4.08
C THR A 350 -17.01 5.00 -3.45
N CYS A 351 -18.16 4.77 -2.80
CA CYS A 351 -18.89 5.82 -2.09
C CYS A 351 -18.06 6.43 -0.95
N ILE A 352 -17.46 5.59 -0.09
CA ILE A 352 -16.62 6.04 1.03
C ILE A 352 -15.43 6.86 0.53
N ASN A 353 -14.72 6.38 -0.50
CA ASN A 353 -13.58 7.08 -1.07
C ASN A 353 -13.97 8.41 -1.71
N SER A 354 -15.10 8.45 -2.40
CA SER A 354 -15.60 9.68 -3.04
C SER A 354 -15.96 10.73 -1.99
N MET A 355 -16.69 10.35 -0.94
CA MET A 355 -17.03 11.25 0.18
C MET A 355 -15.76 11.74 0.89
N HIS A 356 -14.80 10.84 1.12
CA HIS A 356 -13.54 11.19 1.76
C HIS A 356 -12.69 12.13 0.91
N PHE A 357 -12.62 11.88 -0.41
CA PHE A 357 -11.91 12.74 -1.35
C PHE A 357 -12.52 14.15 -1.39
N VAL A 358 -13.84 14.28 -1.45
CA VAL A 358 -14.53 15.58 -1.41
C VAL A 358 -14.26 16.31 -0.09
N TYR A 359 -14.36 15.61 1.04
CA TYR A 359 -14.02 16.18 2.35
C TYR A 359 -12.56 16.65 2.40
N TRP A 360 -11.63 15.83 1.91
CA TRP A 360 -10.21 16.15 1.83
C TRP A 360 -9.94 17.39 0.97
N LEU A 361 -10.58 17.46 -0.19
CA LEU A 361 -10.47 18.58 -1.14
C LEU A 361 -10.94 19.89 -0.50
N TYR A 362 -12.09 19.86 0.17
CA TYR A 362 -12.63 21.00 0.90
C TYR A 362 -11.68 21.47 2.00
N ARG A 363 -11.17 20.53 2.82
CA ARG A 363 -10.27 20.85 3.94
C ARG A 363 -8.94 21.47 3.49
N ASN A 364 -8.35 20.95 2.41
CA ASN A 364 -6.95 21.24 2.04
C ASN A 364 -6.79 22.30 0.94
N LEU A 365 -7.72 22.38 -0.03
CA LEU A 365 -7.63 23.39 -1.09
C LEU A 365 -8.18 24.75 -0.65
N VAL A 366 -9.15 24.76 0.26
CA VAL A 366 -9.77 26.01 0.74
C VAL A 366 -8.88 26.64 1.81
N ARG A 367 -8.19 27.74 1.47
CA ARG A 367 -7.32 28.49 2.40
C ARG A 367 -8.05 28.89 3.68
N ARG A 368 -9.33 29.30 3.59
CA ARG A 368 -10.15 29.67 4.74
C ARG A 368 -10.30 28.53 5.75
N SER A 369 -10.63 27.33 5.28
CA SER A 369 -10.75 26.12 6.11
C SER A 369 -9.46 25.83 6.87
N ARG A 370 -8.30 25.89 6.19
CA ARG A 370 -7.00 25.65 6.83
C ARG A 370 -6.67 26.69 7.91
N ARG A 371 -6.92 27.97 7.63
CA ARG A 371 -6.69 29.06 8.60
C ARG A 371 -7.58 28.89 9.84
N GLU A 372 -8.87 28.58 9.64
CA GLU A 372 -9.81 28.35 10.74
C GLU A 372 -9.42 27.15 11.60
N TYR A 373 -8.93 26.07 10.99
CA TYR A 373 -8.44 24.90 11.71
C TYR A 373 -7.27 25.25 12.64
N ILE A 374 -6.24 25.93 12.12
CA ILE A 374 -5.07 26.33 12.91
C ILE A 374 -5.44 27.36 13.99
N LYS A 375 -6.31 28.33 13.69
CA LYS A 375 -6.83 29.28 14.70
C LYS A 375 -7.52 28.57 15.86
N LYS A 376 -8.41 27.61 15.57
CA LYS A 376 -9.07 26.80 16.60
C LYS A 376 -8.04 26.04 17.45
N LEU A 377 -7.03 25.47 16.80
CA LEU A 377 -6.01 24.65 17.46
C LEU A 377 -5.08 25.46 18.37
N VAL A 378 -4.69 26.66 17.95
CA VAL A 378 -3.92 27.61 18.78
C VAL A 378 -4.77 28.13 19.94
N ASN A 379 -6.02 28.56 19.68
CA ASN A 379 -6.90 29.11 20.72
C ASN A 379 -7.26 28.08 21.79
N ALA A 380 -7.45 26.81 21.42
CA ALA A 380 -7.71 25.73 22.39
C ALA A 380 -6.58 25.55 23.41
N SER A 381 -5.32 25.83 23.01
CA SER A 381 -4.17 25.72 23.91
C SER A 381 -4.06 26.87 24.92
N HIS A 382 -4.71 28.02 24.67
CA HIS A 382 -4.65 29.19 25.54
C HIS A 382 -5.37 28.99 26.87
N VAL A 383 -6.36 28.10 26.92
CA VAL A 383 -7.15 27.83 28.14
C VAL A 383 -6.30 27.18 29.25
N SER A 384 -5.17 26.55 28.91
CA SER A 384 -4.33 25.81 29.87
C SER A 384 -3.14 26.59 30.43
N SER A 385 -2.91 27.85 30.05
CA SER A 385 -1.77 28.66 30.53
C SER A 385 -2.23 30.07 30.90
N SER A 386 -1.84 30.49 32.12
CA SER A 386 -2.08 31.79 32.78
C SER A 386 -2.19 33.02 31.84
N PRO A 387 -2.97 34.06 32.20
CA PRO A 387 -3.40 35.16 31.32
C PRO A 387 -2.33 36.21 30.99
N GLU A 388 -1.05 35.85 30.98
CA GLU A 388 0.05 36.81 30.88
C GLU A 388 0.85 36.59 29.59
N SER A 389 0.20 36.90 28.46
CA SER A 389 0.77 37.35 27.17
C SER A 389 -0.29 37.14 26.09
N GLU A 390 -1.08 38.18 25.83
CA GLU A 390 -1.85 38.26 24.59
C GLU A 390 -0.89 38.08 23.39
N PRO A 391 -1.17 37.19 22.43
CA PRO A 391 -0.60 37.35 21.12
C PRO A 391 -1.29 38.56 20.50
N GLU A 392 -0.58 39.69 20.55
CA GLU A 392 -0.91 40.86 19.75
C GLU A 392 -1.12 40.42 18.29
N LEU A 393 -2.32 40.71 17.79
CA LEU A 393 -2.75 40.69 16.38
C LEU A 393 -3.27 39.35 15.79
N PRO A 394 -4.58 39.22 15.49
CA PRO A 394 -5.15 38.05 14.80
C PRO A 394 -4.59 37.81 13.38
N GLY A 395 -3.88 38.80 12.81
CA GLY A 395 -3.17 38.67 11.54
C GLY A 395 -1.93 37.76 11.60
N ASP A 396 -1.31 37.58 12.76
CA ASP A 396 -0.05 36.85 12.87
C ASP A 396 -0.25 35.33 12.84
N VAL A 397 -1.39 34.83 13.33
CA VAL A 397 -1.77 33.42 13.19
C VAL A 397 -2.06 33.05 11.73
N GLU A 398 -2.63 33.97 10.95
CA GLU A 398 -2.87 33.76 9.52
C GLU A 398 -1.56 33.73 8.72
N LYS A 399 -0.65 34.67 9.02
CA LYS A 399 0.69 34.69 8.42
C LYS A 399 1.49 33.43 8.78
N PHE A 400 1.39 32.99 10.04
CA PHE A 400 1.98 31.73 10.50
C PHE A 400 1.45 30.53 9.70
N ALA A 401 0.13 30.40 9.55
CA ALA A 401 -0.48 29.30 8.80
C ALA A 401 -0.08 29.31 7.32
N ASP A 402 -0.11 30.46 6.65
CA ASP A 402 0.12 30.53 5.20
C ASP A 402 1.58 30.56 4.79
N HIS A 403 2.47 31.21 5.55
CA HIS A 403 3.86 31.42 5.16
C HIS A 403 4.84 30.49 5.87
N PHE A 404 4.62 30.21 7.15
CA PHE A 404 5.52 29.36 7.94
C PHE A 404 5.13 27.89 7.83
N LEU A 405 3.89 27.55 8.17
CA LEU A 405 3.44 26.16 8.21
C LEU A 405 3.08 25.61 6.82
N ARG A 406 2.45 26.44 5.99
CA ARG A 406 2.00 26.11 4.63
C ARG A 406 1.11 24.86 4.59
N ALA A 407 0.81 24.36 3.39
CA ALA A 407 -0.07 23.19 3.25
C ALA A 407 0.56 21.93 3.89
N ASP A 408 1.86 21.71 3.67
CA ASP A 408 2.54 20.49 4.12
C ASP A 408 2.65 20.40 5.65
N GLY A 409 2.95 21.51 6.33
CA GLY A 409 2.97 21.53 7.80
C GLY A 409 1.58 21.36 8.40
N ILE A 410 0.53 21.89 7.75
CA ILE A 410 -0.86 21.71 8.19
C ILE A 410 -1.26 20.24 8.06
N LEU A 411 -0.92 19.57 6.96
CA LEU A 411 -1.13 18.14 6.77
C LEU A 411 -0.45 17.31 7.88
N VAL A 412 0.80 17.62 8.23
CA VAL A 412 1.52 16.92 9.30
C VAL A 412 0.82 17.09 10.64
N ILE A 413 0.38 18.31 10.97
CA ILE A 413 -0.37 18.58 12.20
C ILE A 413 -1.74 17.87 12.20
N GLU A 414 -2.42 17.80 11.05
CA GLU A 414 -3.66 17.02 10.91
C GLU A 414 -3.43 15.52 11.16
N LYS A 415 -2.35 14.95 10.62
CA LYS A 415 -1.96 13.55 10.87
C LYS A 415 -1.63 13.29 12.34
N VAL A 416 -0.90 14.20 12.98
CA VAL A 416 -0.65 14.14 14.43
C VAL A 416 -1.96 14.22 15.21
N ALA A 417 -2.87 15.12 14.84
CA ALA A 417 -4.16 15.28 15.53
C ALA A 417 -5.06 14.05 15.42
N TYR A 418 -5.03 13.35 14.28
CA TYR A 418 -5.81 12.13 14.06
C TYR A 418 -5.27 10.94 14.86
N HIS A 419 -3.94 10.79 14.96
CA HIS A 419 -3.30 9.61 15.55
C HIS A 419 -2.85 9.76 17.00
N ALA A 420 -2.35 10.93 17.39
CA ALA A 420 -1.90 11.24 18.74
C ALA A 420 -2.95 12.05 19.53
N GLY A 421 -4.01 12.52 18.86
CA GLY A 421 -5.11 13.24 19.47
C GLY A 421 -4.98 14.77 19.37
N GLN A 422 -6.12 15.44 19.50
CA GLN A 422 -6.25 16.89 19.30
C GLN A 422 -5.47 17.72 20.34
N VAL A 423 -5.34 17.23 21.57
CA VAL A 423 -4.62 17.93 22.65
C VAL A 423 -3.13 18.09 22.33
N ILE A 424 -2.51 17.02 21.84
CA ILE A 424 -1.07 17.01 21.50
C ILE A 424 -0.82 17.87 20.27
N ALA A 425 -1.68 17.76 19.26
CA ALA A 425 -1.62 18.64 18.10
C ALA A 425 -1.78 20.12 18.50
N SER A 426 -2.63 20.43 19.49
CA SER A 426 -2.80 21.79 20.01
C SER A 426 -1.53 22.32 20.67
N ARG A 427 -0.93 21.53 21.56
CA ARG A 427 0.35 21.87 22.23
C ARG A 427 1.49 22.04 21.22
N LEU A 428 1.61 21.13 20.25
CA LEU A 428 2.61 21.20 19.19
C LEU A 428 2.45 22.47 18.35
N THR A 429 1.22 22.77 17.93
CA THR A 429 0.92 23.97 17.12
C THR A 429 1.23 25.26 17.88
N ARG A 430 0.87 25.33 19.16
CA ARG A 430 1.22 26.46 20.04
C ARG A 430 2.73 26.64 20.12
N ARG A 431 3.47 25.55 20.33
CA ARG A 431 4.93 25.63 20.45
C ARG A 431 5.57 26.16 19.16
N LEU A 432 5.14 25.64 18.01
CA LEU A 432 5.61 26.13 16.70
C LEU A 432 5.27 27.61 16.48
N PHE A 433 4.09 28.06 16.93
CA PHE A 433 3.69 29.46 16.83
C PHE A 433 4.56 30.38 17.70
N LEU A 434 4.87 29.97 18.94
CA LEU A 434 5.78 30.71 19.82
C LEU A 434 7.19 30.77 19.24
N ASP A 435 7.72 29.66 18.74
CA ASP A 435 9.03 29.61 18.10
C ASP A 435 9.07 30.51 16.84
N TYR A 436 7.98 30.56 16.06
CA TYR A 436 7.84 31.48 14.93
C TYR A 436 7.89 32.96 15.37
N ILE A 437 7.16 33.35 16.42
CA ILE A 437 7.19 34.71 16.96
C ILE A 437 8.60 35.08 17.42
N LEU A 438 9.28 34.19 18.14
CA LEU A 438 10.65 34.41 18.61
C LEU A 438 11.63 34.62 17.46
N LEU A 439 11.50 33.84 16.39
CA LEU A 439 12.30 33.99 15.17
C LEU A 439 12.02 35.32 14.45
N HIS A 440 10.76 35.72 14.39
CA HIS A 440 10.36 37.00 13.80
C HIS A 440 10.94 38.18 14.59
N LYS A 441 10.81 38.18 15.93
CA LYS A 441 11.39 39.21 16.81
C LYS A 441 12.91 39.30 16.68
N ARG A 442 13.62 38.18 16.51
CA ARG A 442 15.07 38.19 16.27
C ARG A 442 15.45 38.81 14.94
N LYS A 443 14.68 38.55 13.87
CA LYS A 443 14.95 39.16 12.55
C LYS A 443 14.73 40.67 12.58
N CYS A 444 13.64 41.16 13.17
CA CYS A 444 13.41 42.60 13.29
C CYS A 444 14.50 43.31 14.12
N LYS A 445 15.04 42.68 15.18
CA LYS A 445 16.17 43.22 15.95
C LYS A 445 17.48 43.33 15.16
N ILE A 446 17.66 42.55 14.10
CA ILE A 446 18.85 42.60 13.24
C ILE A 446 18.67 43.67 12.14
N GLU A 447 17.42 44.00 11.78
CA GLU A 447 17.08 44.99 10.75
C GLU A 447 16.95 46.43 11.28
N GLU A 448 16.90 46.65 12.60
CA GLU A 448 17.03 48.01 13.16
C GLU A 448 18.49 48.50 13.00
N PRO A 449 18.73 49.59 12.26
CA PRO A 449 20.09 50.08 12.02
C PRO A 449 20.67 50.67 13.30
N ILE A 450 21.99 50.51 13.45
CA ILE A 450 22.83 51.33 14.32
C ILE A 450 22.64 52.79 13.88
N SER A 451 21.63 53.46 14.42
CA SER A 451 21.47 54.90 14.30
C SER A 451 22.55 55.54 15.17
N ASN A 452 23.52 56.15 14.50
CA ASN A 452 24.60 56.94 15.08
C ASN A 452 24.08 57.86 16.20
N LYS A 453 24.38 57.53 17.45
CA LYS A 453 24.49 58.53 18.50
C LYS A 453 25.92 59.06 18.48
N THR A 454 26.18 60.04 17.64
CA THR A 454 27.32 60.93 17.81
C THR A 454 27.00 61.87 18.98
N PRO A 455 27.78 61.92 20.06
CA PRO A 455 27.61 62.96 21.07
C PRO A 455 28.10 64.29 20.50
N ALA A 456 27.28 65.33 20.62
CA ALA A 456 27.60 66.68 20.21
C ALA A 456 28.58 67.34 21.20
N ASN A 457 29.59 68.00 20.63
CA ASN A 457 30.56 68.98 21.14
C ASN A 457 30.39 69.56 22.56
N GLU A 458 31.48 69.50 23.34
CA GLU A 458 31.92 70.54 24.29
C GLU A 458 33.38 70.92 23.98
N PRO A 459 33.81 72.20 24.11
CA PRO A 459 35.15 72.64 23.74
C PRO A 459 36.11 72.81 24.95
N ASN A 460 37.39 72.56 24.65
CA ASN A 460 38.63 73.08 25.27
C ASN A 460 39.03 72.63 26.70
N ALA A 461 40.18 71.94 26.81
CA ALA A 461 41.41 72.44 27.47
C ALA A 461 42.51 71.35 27.52
N GLU A 462 43.71 71.73 27.09
CA GLU A 462 45.07 71.38 27.55
C GLU A 462 45.33 70.01 28.24
N GLN A 463 46.26 69.21 27.70
CA GLN A 463 47.65 69.04 28.18
C GLN A 463 48.27 67.68 27.73
N GLU A 464 49.38 67.82 26.99
CA GLU A 464 50.65 67.08 27.08
C GLU A 464 50.75 65.54 27.02
N ASN A 465 51.61 65.13 26.06
CA ASN A 465 52.65 64.09 26.15
C ASN A 465 52.16 62.62 26.20
N SER A 466 52.62 61.70 25.34
CA SER A 466 53.97 61.54 24.82
C SER A 466 54.01 60.42 23.76
N HIS A 467 54.91 60.58 22.79
CA HIS A 467 55.79 59.57 22.17
C HIS A 467 55.18 58.22 21.73
N SER A 468 55.38 57.71 20.51
CA SER A 468 56.52 57.79 19.59
C SER A 468 56.06 57.11 18.29
N PHE A 469 56.17 57.77 17.13
CA PHE A 469 57.18 57.50 16.09
C PHE A 469 57.10 56.04 15.56
N LYS A 470 56.81 55.78 14.28
CA LYS A 470 57.53 56.32 13.12
C LYS A 470 56.73 56.13 11.82
N ASP A 471 56.73 57.19 11.02
CA ASP A 471 56.40 57.25 9.60
C ASP A 471 57.32 56.39 8.73
N ASP A 472 56.80 56.00 7.57
CA ASP A 472 57.37 56.16 6.21
C ASP A 472 56.50 55.27 5.30
N GLY A 473 55.90 55.66 4.18
CA GLY A 473 55.98 56.86 3.36
C GLY A 473 55.66 56.45 1.92
N ILE A 474 54.56 57.00 1.36
CA ILE A 474 54.40 57.46 -0.04
C ILE A 474 54.00 56.45 -1.15
N LYS A 475 52.75 56.65 -1.63
CA LYS A 475 52.15 56.72 -3.01
C LYS A 475 52.41 55.56 -3.99
N LEU A 476 51.47 55.06 -4.80
CA LEU A 476 50.58 55.75 -5.75
C LEU A 476 49.64 54.72 -6.42
N SER A 477 48.52 55.22 -6.97
CA SER A 477 47.69 54.71 -8.08
C SER A 477 46.70 53.54 -7.88
N ASP A 478 45.41 53.86 -7.99
CA ASP A 478 44.35 52.98 -8.51
C ASP A 478 44.56 52.75 -10.04
N PRO A 479 44.10 51.62 -10.63
CA PRO A 479 42.71 51.57 -11.13
C PRO A 479 41.99 50.19 -11.06
N VAL A 480 40.67 50.26 -10.85
CA VAL A 480 39.55 49.54 -11.52
C VAL A 480 39.61 48.00 -11.67
N GLY A 481 38.64 47.29 -11.07
CA GLY A 481 38.16 45.98 -11.57
C GLY A 481 37.41 45.07 -10.58
N GLU A 482 36.07 45.01 -10.73
CA GLU A 482 35.11 43.96 -10.31
C GLU A 482 34.80 43.68 -8.82
N PRO A 483 33.51 43.48 -8.44
CA PRO A 483 33.10 43.29 -7.05
C PRO A 483 33.22 41.82 -6.60
N LEU A 484 33.98 41.64 -5.51
CA LEU A 484 34.17 40.39 -4.80
C LEU A 484 32.88 39.95 -4.10
N ILE A 485 32.47 38.71 -4.37
CA ILE A 485 31.44 37.96 -3.65
C ILE A 485 31.89 37.79 -2.19
N THR A 486 31.14 38.34 -1.24
CA THR A 486 31.31 38.05 0.19
C THR A 486 30.59 36.73 0.54
N PRO A 487 31.27 35.73 1.13
CA PRO A 487 30.60 34.55 1.68
C PRO A 487 30.04 34.92 3.05
N MET A 488 28.70 34.93 3.18
CA MET A 488 28.07 35.11 4.48
C MET A 488 28.21 33.83 5.31
N ILE A 489 28.88 34.04 6.44
CA ILE A 489 29.18 33.13 7.55
C ILE A 489 27.95 32.32 7.97
N VAL A 490 28.08 30.99 7.90
CA VAL A 490 27.22 30.06 8.65
C VAL A 490 27.58 30.20 10.12
N VAL A 491 26.70 30.81 10.91
CA VAL A 491 26.83 30.85 12.38
C VAL A 491 26.14 29.61 12.96
N PRO A 492 26.86 28.64 13.55
CA PRO A 492 26.24 27.57 14.31
C PRO A 492 25.66 28.12 15.62
N LEU A 493 24.46 27.67 15.99
CA LEU A 493 23.75 28.06 17.22
C LEU A 493 24.59 27.73 18.48
N PRO A 494 24.97 28.72 19.32
CA PRO A 494 25.87 28.51 20.47
C PRO A 494 25.33 27.60 21.58
N TRP A 495 24.01 27.39 21.66
CA TRP A 495 23.39 26.61 22.74
C TRP A 495 23.54 25.09 22.59
N ARG A 496 24.02 24.60 21.43
CA ARG A 496 24.15 23.15 21.15
C ARG A 496 25.46 22.59 21.70
N CYS A 497 26.54 23.38 21.68
CA CYS A 497 27.84 22.95 22.21
C CYS A 497 27.83 22.84 23.73
N ASP A 498 27.14 23.76 24.41
CA ASP A 498 27.21 23.85 25.89
C ASP A 498 26.37 22.77 26.60
N ARG A 499 25.30 22.27 25.94
CA ARG A 499 24.44 21.21 26.46
C ARG A 499 24.94 19.79 26.10
N LEU A 500 25.56 19.61 24.93
CA LEU A 500 26.24 18.35 24.55
C LEU A 500 27.54 18.14 25.33
N SER A 501 28.33 19.20 25.56
CA SER A 501 29.53 19.16 26.43
C SER A 501 29.21 18.69 27.85
N LYS A 502 28.12 19.20 28.44
CA LYS A 502 27.67 18.81 29.80
C LYS A 502 27.10 17.39 29.88
N GLN A 503 26.59 16.82 28.78
CA GLN A 503 26.10 15.44 28.70
C GLN A 503 27.24 14.44 28.44
N MET A 504 28.21 14.80 27.59
CA MET A 504 29.37 13.93 27.29
C MET A 504 30.33 13.78 28.46
N ASN A 505 30.46 14.79 29.34
CA ASN A 505 31.29 14.70 30.54
C ASN A 505 30.71 13.77 31.64
N LYS A 506 29.50 13.25 31.49
CA LYS A 506 28.87 12.31 32.44
C LYS A 506 28.98 10.83 32.04
N LEU A 507 29.48 10.52 30.84
CA LEU A 507 29.68 9.15 30.35
C LEU A 507 31.18 8.85 30.23
N LYS A 508 31.81 8.45 31.34
CA LYS A 508 33.12 7.76 31.29
C LYS A 508 32.86 6.29 30.91
N ILE A 509 33.16 5.93 29.66
CA ILE A 509 33.27 4.54 29.20
C ILE A 509 34.72 4.34 28.71
N PRO A 510 35.43 3.28 29.13
CA PRO A 510 36.85 3.11 28.83
C PRO A 510 37.09 2.69 27.37
N ALA A 511 38.18 3.20 26.80
CA ALA A 511 38.62 2.92 25.44
C ALA A 511 39.08 1.47 25.28
N ILE A 512 38.56 0.78 24.27
CA ILE A 512 39.12 -0.47 23.74
C ILE A 512 39.54 -0.21 22.30
N TYR A 513 40.83 -0.33 22.03
CA TYR A 513 41.43 -0.34 20.71
C TYR A 513 41.15 -1.68 20.01
N SER A 514 40.72 -1.66 18.75
CA SER A 514 41.17 -2.65 17.76
C SER A 514 41.06 -2.12 16.34
N THR A 515 42.20 -2.20 15.66
CA THR A 515 42.48 -1.94 14.25
C THR A 515 41.91 -3.04 13.35
N VAL A 516 41.27 -2.67 12.24
CA VAL A 516 41.18 -3.53 11.04
C VAL A 516 41.41 -2.67 9.80
N SER A 517 42.48 -3.00 9.09
CA SER A 517 42.96 -2.40 7.84
C SER A 517 42.08 -2.77 6.65
N ILE A 518 42.02 -1.87 5.67
CA ILE A 518 41.66 -2.15 4.27
C ILE A 518 42.88 -2.69 3.54
#